data_AF-A0A966YG93-F1
#
_entry.id   AF-A0A966YG93-F1
#
_cell.length_a   1.000
_cell.length_b   1.000
_cell.length_c   1.000
_cell.angle_alpha   90.00
_cell.angle_beta   90.00
_cell.angle_gamma   90.00
#
_symmetry.space_group_name_H-M   'P 1'
#
loop_
_entity.id
_entity.type
_entity.pdbx_description
1 polymer ?
#
loop_
_entity_poly.entity_id
_entity_poly.type
_entity_poly.pdbx_seq_one_letter_code
_entity_poly.pdbx_strand_id
1 'polypeptide(L)'
;MANRPLPERIAIVLASAVGLAWILGALVDRQVFFQPVLFGIGTGTIIAALALGLVVAYRASGVINFGHGAIATYVTYVYVSLVDTGDYPIPPLPNPVAPIEGIFDIELFDIPTMIAVSESGTSRGIAIAIALLTAAALGLIAHYAIFRPLRYAPILAKVVASVGIMLFLQAAVVLRFGSRAKSADPIFPNDPVDFLGVRVGQDRFWLLGTVVAVTAALYALFRYTRFGIATRASAENEQFTTLLGFNADRQAGISWVLASVLAGAVGILVAPITGVTPNLFTVLLISSLGAALLGRMSSFVVAAVAGLMLGVIDQELFRLEFEFDWIPDIGIRRALPFLVIAIAMVVRGETLPSRGSITAERLPEAYAPPITRWRLSAYGLLVIVATWVTIFAPFQFRAGMQNSMIGVLFALSLVVVTGYVGQISLMQMALAGVSAFAVGTFGTDVGLPLVLTCR
;
A
#
# COMPACT_ATOMS: atom_id res chain seq x y z
N MET A 1 -18.92 15.24 31.99
CA MET A 1 -19.13 15.31 30.52
C MET A 1 -19.06 16.73 29.93
N ALA A 2 -19.12 17.81 30.72
CA ALA A 2 -19.24 19.19 30.22
C ALA A 2 -17.96 19.88 29.71
N ASN A 3 -16.77 19.27 29.79
CA ASN A 3 -15.50 19.92 29.41
C ASN A 3 -14.80 19.33 28.16
N ARG A 4 -15.46 18.47 27.38
CA ARG A 4 -14.89 17.97 26.12
C ARG A 4 -15.21 18.90 24.94
N PRO A 5 -14.26 19.14 24.02
CA PRO A 5 -14.48 19.94 22.81
C PRO A 5 -15.63 19.36 21.96
N LEU A 6 -16.41 20.24 21.33
CA LEU A 6 -17.61 19.92 20.54
C LEU A 6 -17.48 18.71 19.58
N PRO A 7 -16.40 18.55 18.79
CA PRO A 7 -16.23 17.39 17.90
C PRO A 7 -16.12 16.05 18.65
N GLU A 8 -15.58 16.05 19.87
CA GLU A 8 -15.44 14.83 20.67
C GLU A 8 -16.80 14.33 21.17
N ARG A 9 -17.74 15.24 21.44
CA ARG A 9 -19.11 14.88 21.84
C ARG A 9 -19.89 14.28 20.67
N ILE A 10 -19.78 14.86 19.48
CA ILE A 10 -20.44 14.35 18.27
C ILE A 10 -19.92 12.94 17.94
N ALA A 11 -18.60 12.72 18.03
CA ALA A 11 -18.00 11.42 17.82
C ALA A 11 -18.49 10.36 18.81
N ILE A 12 -18.60 10.71 20.10
CA ILE A 12 -19.11 9.79 21.13
C ILE A 12 -20.58 9.46 20.90
N VAL A 13 -21.42 10.45 20.58
CA VAL A 13 -22.85 10.24 20.32
C VAL A 13 -23.05 9.36 19.09
N LEU A 14 -22.35 9.63 17.98
CA LEU A 14 -22.41 8.79 16.78
C LEU A 14 -21.90 7.36 17.06
N ALA A 15 -20.77 7.21 17.75
CA ALA A 15 -20.24 5.90 18.11
C ALA A 15 -21.20 5.11 19.02
N SER A 16 -21.87 5.79 19.95
CA SER A 16 -22.87 5.16 20.82
C SER A 16 -24.17 4.79 20.09
N ALA A 17 -24.61 5.60 19.13
CA ALA A 17 -25.79 5.30 18.31
C ALA A 17 -25.53 4.12 17.36
N VAL A 18 -24.36 4.09 16.73
CA VAL A 18 -23.91 2.95 15.92
C VAL A 18 -23.79 1.70 16.79
N GLY A 19 -23.16 1.81 17.97
CA GLY A 19 -23.03 0.69 18.91
C GLY A 19 -24.37 0.15 19.41
N LEU A 20 -25.36 1.02 19.67
CA LEU A 20 -26.71 0.63 20.07
C LEU A 20 -27.46 -0.07 18.92
N ALA A 21 -27.39 0.48 17.70
CA ALA A 21 -27.95 -0.16 16.52
C ALA A 21 -27.34 -1.55 16.26
N TRP A 22 -26.03 -1.68 16.51
CA TRP A 22 -25.28 -2.92 16.40
C TRP A 22 -25.73 -3.96 17.44
N ILE A 23 -25.90 -3.56 18.70
CA ILE A 23 -26.41 -4.42 19.78
C ILE A 23 -27.85 -4.86 19.51
N LEU A 24 -28.70 -3.97 19.00
CA LEU A 24 -30.08 -4.28 18.65
C LEU A 24 -30.15 -5.27 17.48
N GLY A 25 -29.30 -5.12 16.46
CA GLY A 25 -29.19 -6.08 15.36
C GLY A 25 -28.79 -7.48 15.83
N ALA A 26 -27.90 -7.58 16.82
CA ALA A 26 -27.48 -8.85 17.41
C ALA A 26 -28.61 -9.63 18.12
N LEU A 27 -29.66 -8.93 18.56
CA LEU A 27 -30.79 -9.51 19.29
C LEU A 27 -31.90 -10.02 18.36
N VAL A 28 -31.97 -9.53 17.11
CA VAL A 28 -33.04 -9.86 16.16
C VAL A 28 -32.74 -11.15 15.38
N ASP A 29 -31.55 -11.26 14.78
CA ASP A 29 -31.14 -12.47 14.07
C ASP A 29 -29.63 -12.72 14.25
N ARG A 30 -29.32 -13.83 14.92
CA ARG A 30 -27.93 -14.22 15.21
C ARG A 30 -27.14 -14.54 13.94
N GLN A 31 -27.75 -15.11 12.91
CA GLN A 31 -27.02 -15.41 11.67
C GLN A 31 -26.66 -14.13 10.91
N VAL A 32 -27.61 -13.21 10.77
CA VAL A 32 -27.42 -11.91 10.12
C VAL A 32 -26.36 -11.05 10.83
N PHE A 33 -26.25 -11.20 12.16
CA PHE A 33 -25.28 -10.47 12.96
C PHE A 33 -23.90 -11.13 13.03
N PHE A 34 -23.80 -12.42 13.38
CA PHE A 34 -22.51 -13.06 13.58
C PHE A 34 -21.78 -13.35 12.27
N GLN A 35 -22.51 -13.47 11.15
CA GLN A 35 -21.89 -13.76 9.86
C GLN A 35 -20.94 -12.65 9.39
N PRO A 36 -21.35 -11.37 9.24
CA PRO A 36 -20.41 -10.30 8.86
C PRO A 36 -19.25 -10.15 9.83
N VAL A 37 -19.47 -10.36 11.13
CA VAL A 37 -18.40 -10.31 12.14
C VAL A 37 -17.36 -11.41 11.94
N LEU A 38 -17.79 -12.66 11.78
CA LEU A 38 -16.88 -13.79 11.59
C LEU A 38 -16.17 -13.75 10.23
N PHE A 39 -16.84 -13.27 9.19
CA PHE A 39 -16.23 -13.01 7.89
C PHE A 39 -15.23 -11.85 7.98
N GLY A 40 -15.59 -10.80 8.72
CA GLY A 40 -14.79 -9.59 8.89
C GLY A 40 -13.54 -9.79 9.73
N ILE A 41 -13.55 -10.74 10.67
CA ILE A 41 -12.34 -11.19 11.35
C ILE A 41 -11.32 -11.74 10.35
N GLY A 42 -11.75 -12.49 9.33
CA GLY A 42 -10.87 -13.00 8.28
C GLY A 42 -10.15 -11.87 7.53
N THR A 43 -10.91 -10.95 6.93
CA THR A 43 -10.36 -9.78 6.23
C THR A 43 -9.55 -8.88 7.17
N GLY A 44 -10.04 -8.67 8.39
CA GLY A 44 -9.40 -7.83 9.40
C GLY A 44 -8.08 -8.39 9.89
N THR A 45 -7.91 -9.71 9.86
CA THR A 45 -6.65 -10.37 10.20
C THR A 45 -5.56 -10.00 9.18
N ILE A 46 -5.91 -9.93 7.89
CA ILE A 46 -5.01 -9.51 6.83
C ILE A 46 -4.60 -8.04 7.02
N ILE A 47 -5.58 -7.17 7.27
CA ILE A 47 -5.36 -5.74 7.52
C ILE A 47 -4.47 -5.54 8.76
N ALA A 48 -4.75 -6.27 9.84
CA ALA A 48 -3.99 -6.24 11.08
C ALA A 48 -2.54 -6.67 10.86
N ALA A 49 -2.31 -7.76 10.13
CA ALA A 49 -0.97 -8.28 9.89
C ALA A 49 -0.12 -7.33 9.02
N LEU A 50 -0.70 -6.74 7.97
CA LEU A 50 -0.04 -5.67 7.19
C LEU A 50 0.24 -4.45 8.07
N ALA A 51 -0.69 -4.10 8.98
CA ALA A 51 -0.52 -2.96 9.88
C ALA A 51 0.66 -3.20 10.83
N LEU A 52 0.82 -4.42 11.36
CA LEU A 52 1.98 -4.79 12.18
C LEU A 52 3.30 -4.60 11.42
N GLY A 53 3.37 -5.06 10.17
CA GLY A 53 4.54 -4.87 9.30
C GLY A 53 4.86 -3.39 9.06
N LEU A 54 3.84 -2.57 8.82
CA LEU A 54 3.97 -1.11 8.73
C LEU A 54 4.48 -0.48 10.03
N VAL A 55 3.95 -0.88 11.20
CA VAL A 55 4.40 -0.37 12.50
C VAL A 55 5.87 -0.72 12.73
N VAL A 56 6.30 -1.96 12.40
CA VAL A 56 7.72 -2.36 12.51
C VAL A 56 8.60 -1.46 11.64
N ALA A 57 8.26 -1.27 10.36
CA ALA A 57 9.03 -0.43 9.45
C ALA A 57 9.09 1.03 9.91
N TYR A 58 7.96 1.57 10.38
CA TYR A 58 7.86 2.96 10.81
C TYR A 58 8.66 3.23 12.08
N ARG A 59 8.62 2.33 13.08
CA ARG A 59 9.34 2.56 14.35
C ARG A 59 10.86 2.69 14.18
N ALA A 60 11.40 2.08 13.14
CA ALA A 60 12.84 2.12 12.86
C ALA A 60 13.25 3.24 11.90
N SER A 61 12.41 3.56 10.91
CA SER A 61 12.75 4.52 9.85
C SER A 61 12.12 5.90 10.02
N GLY A 62 11.07 6.02 10.82
CA GLY A 62 10.24 7.21 10.95
C GLY A 62 9.45 7.58 9.68
N VAL A 63 9.45 6.71 8.67
CA VAL A 63 8.79 6.94 7.37
C VAL A 63 7.83 5.81 7.07
N ILE A 64 6.69 6.17 6.47
CA ILE A 64 5.71 5.22 5.98
C ILE A 64 6.24 4.62 4.66
N ASN A 65 6.40 3.30 4.62
CA ASN A 65 6.86 2.59 3.44
C ASN A 65 5.68 2.14 2.56
N PHE A 66 5.38 2.88 1.50
CA PHE A 66 4.36 2.49 0.52
C PHE A 66 4.75 1.22 -0.29
N GLY A 67 6.04 0.90 -0.37
CA GLY A 67 6.55 -0.32 -0.99
C GLY A 67 6.22 -1.60 -0.23
N HIS A 68 5.76 -1.52 1.03
CA HIS A 68 5.46 -2.68 1.86
C HIS A 68 4.42 -3.62 1.23
N GLY A 69 3.33 -3.05 0.68
CA GLY A 69 2.31 -3.82 -0.03
C GLY A 69 2.87 -4.49 -1.29
N ALA A 70 3.73 -3.80 -2.05
CA ALA A 70 4.32 -4.38 -3.25
C ALA A 70 5.35 -5.48 -2.95
N ILE A 71 6.07 -5.40 -1.83
CA ILE A 71 6.92 -6.50 -1.34
C ILE A 71 6.06 -7.71 -1.02
N ALA A 72 4.93 -7.53 -0.30
CA ALA A 72 3.98 -8.61 -0.05
C ALA A 72 3.49 -9.23 -1.36
N THR A 73 3.07 -8.41 -2.34
CA THR A 73 2.67 -8.89 -3.67
C THR A 73 3.78 -9.73 -4.30
N TYR A 74 4.99 -9.18 -4.47
CA TYR A 74 6.07 -9.87 -5.17
C TYR A 74 6.41 -11.21 -4.51
N VAL A 75 6.53 -11.24 -3.17
CA VAL A 75 6.81 -12.47 -2.42
C VAL A 75 5.69 -13.49 -2.55
N THR A 76 4.43 -13.04 -2.61
CA THR A 76 3.28 -13.92 -2.85
C THR A 76 3.36 -14.59 -4.22
N TYR A 77 3.71 -13.83 -5.26
CA TYR A 77 3.87 -14.38 -6.60
C TYR A 77 5.08 -15.33 -6.71
N VAL A 78 6.17 -15.05 -5.99
CA VAL A 78 7.30 -15.99 -5.83
C VAL A 78 6.82 -17.30 -5.22
N TYR A 79 6.05 -17.24 -4.13
CA TYR A 79 5.49 -18.43 -3.48
C TYR A 79 4.58 -19.23 -4.42
N VAL A 80 3.63 -18.57 -5.09
CA VAL A 80 2.72 -19.21 -6.05
C VAL A 80 3.51 -19.87 -7.18
N SER A 81 4.50 -19.17 -7.77
CA SER A 81 5.36 -19.71 -8.83
C SER A 81 6.13 -20.95 -8.38
N LEU A 82 6.69 -20.93 -7.17
CA LEU A 82 7.44 -22.06 -6.61
C LEU A 82 6.57 -23.28 -6.36
N VAL A 83 5.32 -23.09 -5.93
CA VAL A 83 4.37 -24.19 -5.70
C VAL A 83 3.86 -24.74 -7.02
N ASP A 84 3.46 -23.87 -7.95
CA ASP A 84 2.80 -24.28 -9.20
C ASP A 84 3.76 -24.86 -10.24
N THR A 85 4.87 -24.14 -10.52
CA THR A 85 5.81 -24.54 -11.58
C THR A 85 7.14 -25.03 -11.02
N GLY A 86 7.51 -24.63 -9.81
CA GLY A 86 8.84 -24.93 -9.24
C GLY A 86 9.91 -23.93 -9.67
N ASP A 87 9.51 -22.83 -10.32
CA ASP A 87 10.42 -21.81 -10.79
C ASP A 87 10.53 -20.65 -9.81
N TYR A 88 11.77 -20.27 -9.50
CA TYR A 88 12.07 -19.06 -8.76
C TYR A 88 12.24 -17.88 -9.75
N PRO A 89 11.40 -16.83 -9.66
CA PRO A 89 11.59 -15.64 -10.47
C PRO A 89 12.82 -14.86 -9.97
N ILE A 90 13.83 -14.69 -10.82
CA ILE A 90 14.87 -13.71 -10.51
C ILE A 90 14.22 -12.33 -10.64
N PRO A 91 14.49 -11.39 -9.73
CA PRO A 91 14.21 -9.99 -10.01
C PRO A 91 15.19 -9.51 -11.10
N PRO A 92 14.78 -9.53 -12.39
CA PRO A 92 14.85 -8.30 -13.15
C PRO A 92 13.62 -8.10 -14.06
N LEU A 93 13.58 -6.92 -14.70
CA LEU A 93 12.72 -6.58 -15.85
C LEU A 93 12.67 -7.75 -16.87
N PRO A 94 11.62 -7.86 -17.72
CA PRO A 94 11.70 -8.72 -18.91
C PRO A 94 13.04 -8.49 -19.60
N ASN A 95 13.62 -9.54 -20.20
CA ASN A 95 15.00 -9.56 -20.73
C ASN A 95 15.39 -8.13 -21.16
N PRO A 96 16.38 -7.47 -20.52
CA PRO A 96 16.68 -6.05 -20.77
C PRO A 96 16.96 -5.76 -22.25
N VAL A 97 17.19 -6.81 -23.03
CA VAL A 97 17.42 -6.79 -24.46
C VAL A 97 16.11 -6.88 -25.27
N ALA A 98 15.02 -7.43 -24.73
CA ALA A 98 13.72 -7.58 -25.39
C ALA A 98 13.11 -6.27 -25.96
N PRO A 99 13.26 -5.08 -25.33
CA PRO A 99 12.83 -3.83 -25.94
C PRO A 99 13.62 -3.47 -27.20
N ILE A 100 14.88 -3.92 -27.31
CA ILE A 100 15.78 -3.65 -28.44
C ILE A 100 15.48 -4.62 -29.59
N GLU A 101 15.20 -5.89 -29.27
CA GLU A 101 14.82 -6.92 -30.26
C GLU A 101 13.59 -6.49 -31.06
N GLY A 102 12.56 -5.97 -30.39
CA GLY A 102 11.34 -5.48 -31.04
C GLY A 102 11.48 -4.19 -31.86
N ILE A 103 12.60 -3.46 -31.74
CA ILE A 103 12.85 -2.22 -32.49
C ILE A 103 13.72 -2.48 -33.73
N PHE A 104 14.68 -3.41 -33.65
CA PHE A 104 15.68 -3.63 -34.69
C PHE A 104 15.58 -4.98 -35.40
N ASP A 105 14.63 -5.85 -35.04
CA ASP A 105 14.46 -7.19 -35.62
C ASP A 105 15.75 -8.03 -35.50
N ILE A 106 16.44 -7.88 -34.36
CA ILE A 106 17.68 -8.59 -34.01
C ILE A 106 17.32 -9.56 -32.89
N GLU A 107 17.62 -10.84 -33.05
CA GLU A 107 17.54 -11.83 -31.97
C GLU A 107 18.82 -11.78 -31.12
N LEU A 108 18.71 -11.34 -29.86
CA LEU A 108 19.84 -11.30 -28.93
C LEU A 108 19.80 -12.49 -27.95
N PHE A 109 20.88 -12.67 -27.18
CA PHE A 109 20.97 -13.76 -26.21
C PHE A 109 19.95 -13.59 -25.07
N ASP A 110 19.13 -14.61 -24.87
CA ASP A 110 18.09 -14.61 -23.85
C ASP A 110 18.70 -14.85 -22.45
N ILE A 111 18.61 -13.86 -21.57
CA ILE A 111 19.13 -13.96 -20.20
C ILE A 111 18.12 -14.79 -19.38
N PRO A 112 18.52 -15.88 -18.70
CA PRO A 112 17.59 -16.69 -17.92
C PRO A 112 16.95 -15.83 -16.83
N THR A 113 15.63 -15.74 -16.88
CA THR A 113 14.85 -14.87 -15.99
C THR A 113 14.13 -15.61 -14.86
N MET A 114 14.07 -16.93 -14.97
CA MET A 114 13.54 -17.85 -13.97
C MET A 114 14.63 -18.90 -13.67
N ILE A 115 14.80 -19.26 -12.40
CA ILE A 115 15.67 -20.36 -11.98
C ILE A 115 14.76 -21.54 -11.68
N ALA A 116 14.89 -22.62 -12.44
CA ALA A 116 14.19 -23.87 -12.14
C ALA A 116 14.74 -24.45 -10.83
N VAL A 117 13.89 -24.54 -9.80
CA VAL A 117 14.22 -25.15 -8.50
C VAL A 117 13.72 -26.61 -8.45
N SER A 118 12.62 -26.91 -9.13
CA SER A 118 12.01 -28.25 -9.23
C SER A 118 11.29 -28.39 -10.57
N GLU A 119 11.26 -29.61 -11.12
CA GLU A 119 10.60 -29.91 -12.41
C GLU A 119 9.06 -29.96 -12.32
N SER A 120 8.48 -30.07 -11.12
CA SER A 120 7.04 -30.32 -10.93
C SER A 120 6.43 -29.57 -9.73
N GLY A 121 6.96 -28.38 -9.41
CA GLY A 121 6.60 -27.66 -8.20
C GLY A 121 7.43 -28.08 -6.98
N THR A 122 7.63 -27.17 -6.04
CA THR A 122 8.36 -27.44 -4.79
C THR A 122 7.42 -27.73 -3.62
N SER A 123 7.91 -28.46 -2.62
CA SER A 123 7.14 -28.67 -1.39
C SER A 123 6.81 -27.33 -0.72
N ARG A 124 5.61 -27.24 -0.13
CA ARG A 124 5.09 -25.98 0.47
C ARG A 124 6.05 -25.37 1.49
N GLY A 125 6.66 -26.20 2.35
CA GLY A 125 7.62 -25.72 3.35
C GLY A 125 8.86 -25.06 2.74
N ILE A 126 9.39 -25.66 1.67
CA ILE A 126 10.53 -25.10 0.93
C ILE A 126 10.11 -23.82 0.20
N ALA A 127 8.95 -23.82 -0.45
CA ALA A 127 8.42 -22.64 -1.14
C ALA A 127 8.22 -21.46 -0.18
N ILE A 128 7.66 -21.70 1.02
CA ILE A 128 7.52 -20.69 2.08
C ILE A 128 8.91 -20.18 2.51
N ALA A 129 9.85 -21.08 2.78
CA ALA A 129 11.19 -20.69 3.21
C ALA A 129 11.89 -19.81 2.17
N ILE A 130 11.87 -20.20 0.89
CA ILE A 130 12.46 -19.41 -0.21
C ILE A 130 11.74 -18.07 -0.34
N ALA A 131 10.41 -18.04 -0.33
CA ALA A 131 9.63 -16.81 -0.43
C ALA A 131 9.92 -15.82 0.72
N LEU A 132 10.03 -16.32 1.97
CA LEU A 132 10.40 -15.49 3.12
C LEU A 132 11.86 -15.02 3.05
N LEU A 133 12.78 -15.82 2.51
CA LEU A 133 14.14 -15.39 2.22
C LEU A 133 14.18 -14.29 1.15
N THR A 134 13.35 -14.37 0.11
CA THR A 134 13.18 -13.30 -0.87
C THR A 134 12.64 -12.04 -0.22
N ALA A 135 11.67 -12.15 0.70
CA ALA A 135 11.16 -11.02 1.47
C ALA A 135 12.27 -10.36 2.30
N ALA A 136 13.08 -11.16 2.98
CA ALA A 136 14.23 -10.68 3.75
C ALA A 136 15.26 -9.98 2.84
N ALA A 137 15.58 -10.58 1.69
CA ALA A 137 16.49 -10.00 0.70
C ALA A 137 15.97 -8.67 0.15
N LEU A 138 14.69 -8.58 -0.22
CA LEU A 138 14.07 -7.34 -0.68
C LEU A 138 14.09 -6.25 0.40
N GLY A 139 13.82 -6.60 1.67
CA GLY A 139 13.94 -5.66 2.79
C GLY A 139 15.37 -5.16 2.99
N LEU A 140 16.35 -6.05 2.90
CA LEU A 140 17.77 -5.72 3.02
C LEU A 140 18.24 -4.81 1.88
N ILE A 141 17.87 -5.14 0.63
CA ILE A 141 18.17 -4.35 -0.57
C ILE A 141 17.52 -2.98 -0.47
N ALA A 142 16.23 -2.91 -0.12
CA ALA A 142 15.53 -1.64 0.05
C ALA A 142 16.23 -0.75 1.09
N HIS A 143 16.63 -1.32 2.25
CA HIS A 143 17.38 -0.58 3.26
C HIS A 143 18.72 -0.07 2.73
N TYR A 144 19.59 -0.96 2.25
CA TYR A 144 20.97 -0.58 1.92
C TYR A 144 21.11 0.21 0.62
N ALA A 145 20.32 -0.10 -0.39
CA ALA A 145 20.43 0.53 -1.71
C ALA A 145 19.62 1.83 -1.81
N ILE A 146 18.51 1.95 -1.07
CA ILE A 146 17.56 3.06 -1.25
C ILE A 146 17.47 3.92 0.01
N PHE A 147 17.08 3.34 1.14
CA PHE A 147 16.78 4.15 2.33
C PHE A 147 18.01 4.60 3.12
N ARG A 148 19.10 3.84 3.09
CA ARG A 148 20.37 4.21 3.73
C ARG A 148 21.00 5.44 3.07
N PRO A 149 21.14 5.53 1.72
CA PRO A 149 21.57 6.76 1.06
C PRO A 149 20.62 7.93 1.33
N LEU A 150 19.32 7.66 1.40
CA LEU A 150 18.30 8.68 1.66
C LEU A 150 18.14 9.05 3.15
N ARG A 151 19.01 8.57 4.05
CA ARG A 151 18.85 8.79 5.51
C ARG A 151 18.72 10.27 5.87
N TYR A 152 19.56 11.12 5.27
CA TYR A 152 19.59 12.56 5.52
C TYR A 152 18.69 13.36 4.58
N ALA A 153 18.03 12.69 3.63
CA ALA A 153 17.11 13.35 2.72
C ALA A 153 15.81 13.76 3.43
N PRO A 154 15.10 14.80 2.92
CA PRO A 154 13.79 15.18 3.42
C PRO A 154 12.81 14.00 3.45
N ILE A 155 11.86 14.02 4.38
CA ILE A 155 10.81 12.97 4.52
C ILE A 155 10.11 12.75 3.17
N LEU A 156 9.90 13.83 2.42
CA LEU A 156 9.29 13.80 1.10
C LEU A 156 10.02 12.87 0.13
N ALA A 157 11.35 12.99 0.05
CA ALA A 157 12.17 12.17 -0.83
C ALA A 157 12.10 10.69 -0.45
N LYS A 158 12.05 10.37 0.85
CA LYS A 158 11.89 9.00 1.35
C LYS A 158 10.52 8.41 1.00
N VAL A 159 9.44 9.20 1.11
CA VAL A 159 8.09 8.78 0.70
C VAL A 159 8.04 8.52 -0.79
N VAL A 160 8.56 9.44 -1.62
CA VAL A 160 8.64 9.28 -3.08
C VAL A 160 9.44 8.03 -3.45
N ALA A 161 10.58 7.78 -2.80
CA ALA A 161 11.36 6.57 -3.02
C ALA A 161 10.57 5.29 -2.69
N SER A 162 9.78 5.29 -1.60
CA SER A 162 8.93 4.15 -1.25
C SER A 162 7.82 3.88 -2.28
N VAL A 163 7.25 4.94 -2.86
CA VAL A 163 6.28 4.84 -3.96
C VAL A 163 6.98 4.33 -5.23
N GLY A 164 8.22 4.75 -5.49
CA GLY A 164 9.05 4.22 -6.57
C GLY A 164 9.27 2.70 -6.45
N ILE A 165 9.63 2.21 -5.26
CA ILE A 165 9.75 0.77 -4.98
C ILE A 165 8.42 0.06 -5.24
N MET A 166 7.32 0.64 -4.76
CA MET A 166 5.98 0.09 -4.93
C MET A 166 5.64 -0.10 -6.42
N LEU A 167 5.83 0.95 -7.22
CA LEU A 167 5.54 0.93 -8.66
C LEU A 167 6.48 -0.04 -9.39
N PHE A 168 7.76 -0.04 -9.05
CA PHE A 168 8.76 -0.95 -9.63
C PHE A 168 8.38 -2.42 -9.40
N LEU A 169 8.10 -2.80 -8.15
CA LEU A 169 7.75 -4.18 -7.82
C LEU A 169 6.40 -4.59 -8.43
N GLN A 170 5.40 -3.71 -8.46
CA GLN A 170 4.13 -3.98 -9.13
C GLN A 170 4.31 -4.18 -10.63
N ALA A 171 5.07 -3.30 -11.30
CA ALA A 171 5.34 -3.43 -12.71
C ALA A 171 6.11 -4.73 -13.01
N ALA A 172 7.10 -5.08 -12.16
CA ALA A 172 7.81 -6.34 -12.27
C ALA A 172 6.86 -7.55 -12.17
N VAL A 173 5.90 -7.54 -11.25
CA VAL A 173 4.89 -8.60 -11.14
C VAL A 173 4.01 -8.67 -12.39
N VAL A 174 3.50 -7.53 -12.87
CA VAL A 174 2.63 -7.49 -14.07
C VAL A 174 3.36 -7.99 -15.31
N LEU A 175 4.61 -7.60 -15.50
CA LEU A 175 5.42 -8.03 -16.65
C LEU A 175 5.77 -9.52 -16.59
N ARG A 176 5.93 -10.10 -15.39
CA ARG A 176 6.34 -11.49 -15.20
C ARG A 176 5.17 -12.47 -15.16
N PHE A 177 4.12 -12.12 -14.43
CA PHE A 177 3.03 -13.02 -14.11
C PHE A 177 1.71 -12.61 -14.76
N GLY A 178 1.68 -11.47 -15.46
CA GLY A 178 0.48 -10.87 -16.01
C GLY A 178 -0.35 -10.15 -14.94
N SER A 179 -1.51 -9.65 -15.37
CA SER A 179 -2.48 -8.95 -14.51
C SER A 179 -3.58 -9.87 -13.96
N ARG A 180 -3.61 -11.15 -14.38
CA ARG A 180 -4.63 -12.11 -13.95
C ARG A 180 -4.43 -12.50 -12.49
N ALA A 181 -5.55 -12.70 -11.80
CA ALA A 181 -5.52 -13.23 -10.45
C ALA A 181 -4.91 -14.63 -10.45
N LYS A 182 -4.00 -14.89 -9.51
CA LYS A 182 -3.47 -16.23 -9.23
C LYS A 182 -3.85 -16.64 -7.82
N SER A 183 -4.11 -17.92 -7.60
CA SER A 183 -4.42 -18.45 -6.27
C SER A 183 -3.49 -19.61 -5.98
N ALA A 184 -3.15 -19.79 -4.71
CA ALA A 184 -2.40 -20.95 -4.24
C ALA A 184 -3.34 -21.96 -3.59
N ASP A 185 -2.87 -23.19 -3.43
CA ASP A 185 -3.56 -24.19 -2.62
C ASP A 185 -3.72 -23.73 -1.15
N PRO A 186 -4.81 -24.17 -0.46
CA PRO A 186 -5.01 -23.92 0.96
C PRO A 186 -3.81 -24.36 1.81
N ILE A 187 -3.28 -23.42 2.61
CA ILE A 187 -2.22 -23.68 3.59
C ILE A 187 -2.80 -24.29 4.87
N PHE A 188 -3.95 -23.75 5.31
CA PHE A 188 -4.69 -24.24 6.46
C PHE A 188 -5.89 -25.09 6.02
N PRO A 189 -6.35 -26.03 6.88
CA PRO A 189 -7.62 -26.70 6.66
C PRO A 189 -8.75 -25.66 6.51
N ASN A 190 -9.60 -25.85 5.50
CA ASN A 190 -10.70 -24.94 5.17
C ASN A 190 -12.08 -25.60 5.33
N ASP A 191 -12.13 -26.72 6.07
CA ASP A 191 -13.39 -27.39 6.38
C ASP A 191 -14.35 -26.43 7.10
N PRO A 192 -15.63 -26.37 6.71
CA PRO A 192 -16.55 -25.44 7.34
C PRO A 192 -16.94 -25.92 8.75
N VAL A 193 -16.74 -25.06 9.74
CA VAL A 193 -17.10 -25.28 11.15
C VAL A 193 -18.34 -24.44 11.48
N ASP A 194 -19.29 -25.05 12.19
CA ASP A 194 -20.46 -24.34 12.71
C ASP A 194 -20.09 -23.63 14.01
N PHE A 195 -20.12 -22.30 14.01
CA PHE A 195 -19.82 -21.46 15.15
C PHE A 195 -20.93 -20.43 15.35
N LEU A 196 -21.56 -20.45 16.54
CA LEU A 196 -22.69 -19.56 16.88
C LEU A 196 -23.86 -19.61 15.87
N GLY A 197 -24.08 -20.76 15.23
CA GLY A 197 -25.13 -20.95 14.22
C GLY A 197 -24.77 -20.43 12.83
N VAL A 198 -23.53 -19.99 12.62
CA VAL A 198 -22.97 -19.55 11.33
C VAL A 198 -21.90 -20.53 10.88
N ARG A 199 -21.94 -20.93 9.61
CA ARG A 199 -20.96 -21.84 9.03
C ARG A 199 -19.78 -21.06 8.43
N VAL A 200 -18.59 -21.27 8.97
CA VAL A 200 -17.38 -20.49 8.63
C VAL A 200 -16.19 -21.43 8.42
N GLY A 201 -15.36 -21.16 7.42
CA GLY A 201 -14.14 -21.92 7.17
C GLY A 201 -13.17 -21.89 8.35
N GLN A 202 -12.56 -23.04 8.65
CA GLN A 202 -11.59 -23.17 9.75
C GLN A 202 -10.34 -22.28 9.55
N ASP A 203 -9.99 -21.99 8.31
CA ASP A 203 -8.86 -21.15 7.89
C ASP A 203 -8.87 -19.77 8.58
N ARG A 204 -10.04 -19.17 8.79
CA ARG A 204 -10.17 -17.86 9.45
C ARG A 204 -9.73 -17.89 10.91
N PHE A 205 -9.98 -18.97 11.63
CA PHE A 205 -9.56 -19.13 13.02
C PHE A 205 -8.05 -19.35 13.10
N TRP A 206 -7.46 -20.11 12.17
CA TRP A 206 -6.02 -20.29 12.07
C TRP A 206 -5.29 -18.98 11.75
N LEU A 207 -5.82 -18.18 10.84
CA LEU A 207 -5.30 -16.84 10.54
C LEU A 207 -5.37 -15.94 11.76
N LEU A 208 -6.52 -15.88 12.44
CA LEU A 208 -6.68 -15.06 13.64
C LEU A 208 -5.64 -15.47 14.70
N GLY A 209 -5.51 -16.78 14.96
CA GLY A 209 -4.51 -17.32 15.87
C GLY A 209 -3.08 -16.92 15.47
N THR A 210 -2.77 -16.97 14.18
CA THR A 210 -1.46 -16.57 13.64
C THR A 210 -1.19 -15.09 13.89
N VAL A 211 -2.16 -14.20 13.66
CA VAL A 211 -1.97 -12.76 13.91
C VAL A 211 -1.87 -12.42 15.39
N VAL A 212 -2.65 -13.09 16.24
CA VAL A 212 -2.52 -12.94 17.70
C VAL A 212 -1.12 -13.38 18.14
N ALA A 213 -0.62 -14.52 17.64
CA ALA A 213 0.72 -15.01 17.93
C ALA A 213 1.81 -14.06 17.43
N VAL A 214 1.71 -13.55 16.20
CA VAL A 214 2.65 -12.56 15.63
C VAL A 214 2.62 -11.25 16.43
N THR A 215 1.43 -10.79 16.82
CA THR A 215 1.27 -9.60 17.66
C THR A 215 1.95 -9.78 19.01
N ALA A 216 1.73 -10.92 19.67
CA ALA A 216 2.36 -11.26 20.95
C ALA A 216 3.89 -11.37 20.81
N ALA A 217 4.38 -12.01 19.76
CA ALA A 217 5.80 -12.13 19.45
C ALA A 217 6.45 -10.76 19.20
N LEU A 218 5.84 -9.88 18.40
CA LEU A 218 6.34 -8.53 18.17
C LEU A 218 6.26 -7.67 19.44
N TYR A 219 5.19 -7.80 20.22
CA TYR A 219 5.09 -7.13 21.52
C TYR A 219 6.24 -7.56 22.43
N ALA A 220 6.48 -8.87 22.58
CA ALA A 220 7.55 -9.39 23.42
C ALA A 220 8.94 -8.99 22.90
N LEU A 221 9.18 -9.12 21.59
CA LEU A 221 10.43 -8.73 20.93
C LEU A 221 10.75 -7.27 21.21
N PHE A 222 9.81 -6.36 20.96
CA PHE A 222 10.08 -4.94 21.16
C PHE A 222 10.07 -4.57 22.65
N ARG A 223 9.24 -5.16 23.50
CA ARG A 223 9.17 -4.80 24.92
C ARG A 223 10.37 -5.29 25.71
N TYR A 224 10.76 -6.56 25.53
CA TYR A 224 11.67 -7.26 26.44
C TYR A 224 13.10 -7.46 25.90
N THR A 225 13.36 -7.24 24.61
CA THR A 225 14.72 -7.46 24.07
C THR A 225 15.54 -6.17 23.96
N ARG A 226 16.87 -6.32 23.96
CA ARG A 226 17.82 -5.22 23.74
C ARG A 226 17.60 -4.51 22.40
N PHE A 227 17.22 -5.28 21.36
CA PHE A 227 16.86 -4.72 20.06
C PHE A 227 15.70 -3.73 20.19
N GLY A 228 14.62 -4.12 20.86
CA GLY A 228 13.45 -3.26 21.05
C GLY A 228 13.71 -2.00 21.87
N ILE A 229 14.57 -2.08 22.90
CA ILE A 229 15.01 -0.91 23.68
C ILE A 229 15.83 0.03 22.80
N ALA A 230 16.79 -0.51 22.04
CA ALA A 230 17.65 0.27 21.16
C ALA A 230 16.87 0.95 20.02
N THR A 231 15.87 0.27 19.44
CA THR A 231 15.00 0.88 18.42
C THR A 231 14.20 2.04 18.99
N ARG A 232 13.68 1.93 20.23
CA ARG A 232 12.98 3.06 20.88
C ARG A 232 13.92 4.22 21.18
N ALA A 233 15.11 3.95 21.69
CA ALA A 233 16.12 4.99 21.93
C ALA A 233 16.52 5.70 20.63
N SER A 234 16.75 4.94 19.55
CA SER A 234 17.05 5.48 18.22
C SER A 234 15.90 6.34 17.68
N ALA A 235 14.66 5.95 17.95
CA ALA A 235 13.47 6.69 17.52
C ALA A 235 13.28 8.02 18.26
N GLU A 236 13.85 8.19 19.44
CA GLU A 236 13.90 9.46 20.17
C GLU A 236 15.09 10.32 19.72
N ASN A 237 16.30 9.75 19.70
CA ASN A 237 17.50 10.43 19.23
C ASN A 237 18.55 9.43 18.68
N GLU A 238 18.68 9.39 17.35
CA GLU A 238 19.64 8.51 16.65
C GLU A 238 21.10 8.85 16.99
N GLN A 239 21.43 10.15 17.11
CA GLN A 239 22.79 10.60 17.42
C GLN A 239 23.20 10.17 18.83
N PHE A 240 22.34 10.37 19.82
CA PHE A 240 22.58 9.95 21.20
C PHE A 240 22.73 8.42 21.30
N THR A 241 21.89 7.67 20.59
CA THR A 241 21.95 6.21 20.58
C THR A 241 23.27 5.70 19.97
N THR A 242 23.79 6.40 18.95
CA THR A 242 25.09 6.09 18.35
C THR A 242 26.25 6.34 19.32
N LEU A 243 26.17 7.39 20.14
CA LEU A 243 27.16 7.66 21.21
C LEU A 243 27.17 6.59 22.31
N LEU A 244 26.02 5.94 22.56
CA LEU A 244 25.91 4.79 23.47
C LEU A 244 26.47 3.48 22.88
N GLY A 245 27.09 3.52 21.70
CA GLY A 245 27.73 2.36 21.06
C GLY A 245 26.77 1.48 20.26
N PHE A 246 25.52 1.90 20.07
CA PHE A 246 24.55 1.18 19.26
C PHE A 246 24.64 1.58 17.78
N ASN A 247 24.71 0.60 16.89
CA ASN A 247 24.67 0.87 15.45
C ASN A 247 23.21 1.04 14.96
N ALA A 248 22.77 2.28 14.79
CA ALA A 248 21.43 2.62 14.30
C ALA A 248 21.16 2.10 12.88
N ASP A 249 22.17 2.04 12.00
CA ASP A 249 22.03 1.49 10.64
C ASP A 249 21.66 0.01 10.67
N ARG A 250 22.33 -0.77 11.52
CA ARG A 250 22.04 -2.19 11.68
C ARG A 250 20.64 -2.42 12.26
N GLN A 251 20.21 -1.59 13.20
CA GLN A 251 18.86 -1.68 13.77
C GLN A 251 17.77 -1.37 12.75
N ALA A 252 17.99 -0.33 11.93
CA ALA A 252 17.12 -0.02 10.81
C ALA A 252 17.06 -1.20 9.84
N GLY A 253 18.21 -1.73 9.41
CA GLY A 253 18.27 -2.88 8.50
C GLY A 253 17.52 -4.11 9.01
N ILE A 254 17.68 -4.49 10.28
CA ILE A 254 16.94 -5.61 10.89
C ILE A 254 15.43 -5.34 10.89
N SER A 255 15.02 -4.10 11.17
CA SER A 255 13.60 -3.73 11.17
C SER A 255 12.99 -3.75 9.77
N TRP A 256 13.74 -3.32 8.76
CA TRP A 256 13.35 -3.41 7.35
C TRP A 256 13.18 -4.86 6.91
N VAL A 257 14.12 -5.74 7.26
CA VAL A 257 14.02 -7.18 7.02
C VAL A 257 12.80 -7.77 7.72
N LEU A 258 12.61 -7.49 9.01
CA LEU A 258 11.48 -8.00 9.78
C LEU A 258 10.13 -7.53 9.19
N ALA A 259 10.02 -6.26 8.82
CA ALA A 259 8.83 -5.73 8.18
C ALA A 259 8.56 -6.41 6.82
N SER A 260 9.58 -6.56 5.97
CA SER A 260 9.41 -7.23 4.67
C SER A 260 9.04 -8.71 4.81
N VAL A 261 9.64 -9.42 5.76
CA VAL A 261 9.29 -10.82 6.06
C VAL A 261 7.84 -10.93 6.53
N LEU A 262 7.38 -10.02 7.40
CA LEU A 262 5.97 -9.96 7.79
C LEU A 262 5.07 -9.68 6.58
N ALA A 263 5.44 -8.75 5.71
CA ALA A 263 4.70 -8.45 4.48
C ALA A 263 4.55 -9.71 3.60
N GLY A 264 5.67 -10.41 3.38
CA GLY A 264 5.71 -11.65 2.62
C GLY A 264 4.90 -12.78 3.25
N ALA A 265 4.99 -12.95 4.56
CA ALA A 265 4.22 -13.95 5.30
C ALA A 265 2.72 -13.69 5.18
N VAL A 266 2.27 -12.44 5.29
CA VAL A 266 0.88 -12.07 5.05
C VAL A 266 0.47 -12.38 3.61
N GLY A 267 1.33 -12.05 2.67
CA GLY A 267 1.16 -12.38 1.26
C GLY A 267 0.83 -13.85 1.00
N ILE A 268 1.71 -14.71 1.51
CA ILE A 268 1.61 -16.18 1.43
C ILE A 268 0.30 -16.68 2.05
N LEU A 269 -0.10 -16.15 3.21
CA LEU A 269 -1.32 -16.57 3.91
C LEU A 269 -2.62 -16.11 3.23
N VAL A 270 -2.57 -15.03 2.44
CA VAL A 270 -3.73 -14.44 1.76
C VAL A 270 -4.00 -15.09 0.41
N ALA A 271 -2.96 -15.50 -0.31
CA ALA A 271 -3.08 -16.08 -1.65
C ALA A 271 -4.12 -17.23 -1.77
N PRO A 272 -4.23 -18.17 -0.81
CA PRO A 272 -5.20 -19.24 -0.92
C PRO A 272 -6.66 -18.83 -0.68
N ILE A 273 -6.89 -17.66 -0.09
CA ILE A 273 -8.21 -17.25 0.42
C ILE A 273 -8.95 -16.42 -0.61
N THR A 274 -8.30 -15.37 -1.10
CA THR A 274 -8.91 -14.41 -2.04
C THR A 274 -8.26 -14.43 -3.42
N GLY A 275 -7.23 -15.26 -3.61
CA GLY A 275 -6.27 -15.07 -4.69
C GLY A 275 -5.45 -13.79 -4.50
N VAL A 276 -4.47 -13.59 -5.38
CA VAL A 276 -3.63 -12.40 -5.45
C VAL A 276 -3.73 -11.77 -6.83
N THR A 277 -3.95 -10.46 -6.85
CA THR A 277 -3.75 -9.59 -8.02
C THR A 277 -2.60 -8.63 -7.72
N PRO A 278 -1.93 -8.05 -8.75
CA PRO A 278 -0.73 -7.23 -8.55
C PRO A 278 -0.95 -6.03 -7.61
N ASN A 279 -2.18 -5.54 -7.55
CA ASN A 279 -2.62 -4.36 -6.83
C ASN A 279 -3.32 -4.66 -5.49
N LEU A 280 -3.61 -5.93 -5.16
CA LEU A 280 -4.37 -6.32 -3.96
C LEU A 280 -3.77 -5.75 -2.66
N PHE A 281 -2.50 -6.03 -2.39
CA PHE A 281 -1.84 -5.60 -1.15
C PHE A 281 -1.64 -4.09 -1.08
N THR A 282 -1.53 -3.41 -2.22
CA THR A 282 -1.42 -1.95 -2.27
C THR A 282 -2.73 -1.28 -1.87
N VAL A 283 -3.87 -1.84 -2.27
CA VAL A 283 -5.17 -1.36 -1.83
C VAL A 283 -5.36 -1.63 -0.33
N LEU A 284 -5.02 -2.84 0.14
CA LEU A 284 -5.10 -3.19 1.55
C LEU A 284 -4.12 -2.40 2.43
N LEU A 285 -3.02 -1.89 1.84
CA LEU A 285 -2.06 -1.04 2.52
C LEU A 285 -2.71 0.25 3.06
N ILE A 286 -3.72 0.77 2.36
CA ILE A 286 -4.44 1.98 2.77
C ILE A 286 -5.23 1.69 4.06
N SER A 287 -5.93 0.56 4.11
CA SER A 287 -6.65 0.09 5.31
C SER A 287 -5.70 -0.17 6.49
N SER A 288 -4.57 -0.83 6.22
CA SER A 288 -3.61 -1.15 7.26
C SER A 288 -2.86 0.07 7.78
N LEU A 289 -2.66 1.10 6.94
CA LEU A 289 -2.14 2.39 7.38
C LEU A 289 -3.10 3.07 8.36
N GLY A 290 -4.41 3.01 8.11
CA GLY A 290 -5.43 3.51 9.04
C GLY A 290 -5.39 2.80 10.40
N ALA A 291 -5.31 1.46 10.39
CA ALA A 291 -5.15 0.67 11.61
C ALA A 291 -3.85 1.01 12.37
N ALA A 292 -2.73 1.11 11.65
CA ALA A 292 -1.43 1.44 12.24
C ALA A 292 -1.40 2.87 12.81
N LEU A 293 -2.10 3.82 12.18
CA LEU A 293 -2.25 5.19 12.65
C LEU A 293 -3.06 5.27 13.96
N LEU A 294 -4.15 4.50 14.06
CA LEU A 294 -4.90 4.32 15.32
C LEU A 294 -3.99 3.75 16.42
N GLY A 295 -3.10 2.82 16.06
CA GLY A 295 -2.02 2.31 16.93
C GLY A 295 -0.85 3.28 17.17
N ARG A 296 -0.96 4.55 16.75
CA ARG A 296 0.07 5.60 16.84
C ARG A 296 1.43 5.20 16.26
N MET A 297 1.44 4.26 15.30
CA MET A 297 2.65 3.66 14.75
C MET A 297 3.65 3.15 15.82
N SER A 298 3.18 2.80 17.01
CA SER A 298 4.03 2.44 18.15
C SER A 298 3.50 1.25 18.94
N SER A 299 2.17 1.07 18.97
CA SER A 299 1.50 -0.04 19.66
C SER A 299 1.05 -1.11 18.66
N PHE A 300 1.71 -2.26 18.70
CA PHE A 300 1.36 -3.43 17.89
C PHE A 300 -0.04 -3.97 18.22
N VAL A 301 -0.37 -4.03 19.51
CA VAL A 301 -1.67 -4.56 19.98
C VAL A 301 -2.82 -3.68 19.50
N VAL A 302 -2.70 -2.36 19.64
CA VAL A 302 -3.75 -1.43 19.20
C VAL A 302 -3.87 -1.44 17.68
N ALA A 303 -2.75 -1.52 16.93
CA ALA A 303 -2.78 -1.65 15.48
C ALA A 303 -3.44 -2.95 15.02
N ALA A 304 -3.17 -4.07 15.68
CA ALA A 304 -3.78 -5.36 15.36
C ALA A 304 -5.29 -5.35 15.63
N VAL A 305 -5.72 -4.86 16.81
CA VAL A 305 -7.14 -4.73 17.15
C VAL A 305 -7.85 -3.78 16.19
N ALA A 306 -7.24 -2.64 15.86
CA ALA A 306 -7.80 -1.71 14.87
C ALA A 306 -7.96 -2.36 13.49
N GLY A 307 -6.97 -3.14 13.04
CA GLY A 307 -7.06 -3.87 11.77
C GLY A 307 -8.18 -4.92 11.76
N LEU A 308 -8.33 -5.68 12.85
CA LEU A 308 -9.44 -6.62 13.02
C LEU A 308 -10.80 -5.90 12.97
N MET A 309 -10.94 -4.79 13.70
CA MET A 309 -12.17 -3.99 13.71
C MET A 309 -12.46 -3.39 12.32
N LEU A 310 -11.45 -2.93 11.58
CA LEU A 310 -11.64 -2.45 10.22
C LEU A 310 -12.16 -3.53 9.27
N GLY A 311 -11.72 -4.79 9.43
CA GLY A 311 -12.25 -5.90 8.65
C GLY A 311 -13.71 -6.22 8.98
N VAL A 312 -14.08 -6.16 10.27
CA VAL A 312 -15.48 -6.29 10.70
C VAL A 312 -16.34 -5.19 10.12
N ILE A 313 -15.88 -3.94 10.16
CA ILE A 313 -16.60 -2.80 9.58
C ILE A 313 -16.69 -2.94 8.04
N ASP A 314 -15.65 -3.41 7.36
CA ASP A 314 -15.67 -3.64 5.92
C ASP A 314 -16.73 -4.67 5.51
N GLN A 315 -16.85 -5.78 6.26
CA GLN A 315 -17.87 -6.80 5.98
C GLN A 315 -19.27 -6.37 6.39
N GLU A 316 -19.42 -5.52 7.42
CA GLU A 316 -20.71 -4.93 7.78
C GLU A 316 -21.18 -3.95 6.70
N LEU A 317 -20.29 -3.10 6.18
CA LEU A 317 -20.60 -2.23 5.05
C LEU A 317 -20.99 -3.04 3.81
N PHE A 318 -20.29 -4.15 3.55
CA PHE A 318 -20.67 -5.07 2.48
C PHE A 318 -22.09 -5.60 2.67
N ARG A 319 -22.50 -5.98 3.89
CA ARG A 319 -23.89 -6.38 4.15
C ARG A 319 -24.88 -5.25 3.85
N LEU A 320 -24.58 -4.04 4.33
CA LEU A 320 -25.45 -2.87 4.17
C LEU A 320 -25.63 -2.48 2.70
N GLU A 321 -24.61 -2.66 1.85
CA GLU A 321 -24.69 -2.46 0.40
C GLU A 321 -25.79 -3.34 -0.25
N PHE A 322 -25.97 -4.59 0.19
CA PHE A 322 -27.04 -5.46 -0.35
C PHE A 322 -28.41 -5.25 0.30
N GLU A 323 -28.45 -4.64 1.49
CA GLU A 323 -29.69 -4.45 2.24
C GLU A 323 -30.39 -3.14 1.86
N PHE A 324 -29.63 -2.12 1.45
CA PHE A 324 -30.14 -0.78 1.20
C PHE A 324 -29.77 -0.25 -0.19
N ASP A 325 -30.76 -0.21 -1.10
CA ASP A 325 -30.59 0.26 -2.49
C ASP A 325 -30.07 1.72 -2.64
N TRP A 326 -30.17 2.54 -1.60
CA TRP A 326 -29.69 3.93 -1.63
C TRP A 326 -28.18 4.04 -1.37
N ILE A 327 -27.55 3.00 -0.83
CA ILE A 327 -26.11 2.97 -0.59
C ILE A 327 -25.42 2.64 -1.92
N PRO A 328 -24.45 3.44 -2.38
CA PRO A 328 -23.76 3.14 -3.63
C PRO A 328 -22.97 1.83 -3.54
N ASP A 329 -23.24 0.91 -4.47
CA ASP A 329 -22.56 -0.39 -4.61
C ASP A 329 -21.04 -0.29 -4.81
N ILE A 330 -20.54 0.89 -5.18
CA ILE A 330 -19.13 1.11 -5.52
C ILE A 330 -18.57 2.28 -4.71
N GLY A 331 -17.58 1.98 -3.88
CA GLY A 331 -16.64 2.98 -3.36
C GLY A 331 -16.78 3.29 -1.88
N ILE A 332 -17.93 3.05 -1.24
CA ILE A 332 -18.10 3.33 0.19
C ILE A 332 -17.13 2.51 1.05
N ARG A 333 -16.97 1.21 0.75
CA ARG A 333 -15.95 0.35 1.37
C ARG A 333 -14.51 0.82 1.11
N ARG A 334 -14.23 1.42 -0.06
CA ARG A 334 -12.90 1.99 -0.37
C ARG A 334 -12.65 3.30 0.36
N ALA A 335 -13.70 4.04 0.72
CA ALA A 335 -13.62 5.28 1.48
C ALA A 335 -13.41 5.03 2.99
N LEU A 336 -13.79 3.85 3.51
CA LEU A 336 -13.70 3.51 4.93
C LEU A 336 -12.30 3.78 5.53
N PRO A 337 -11.18 3.27 4.96
CA PRO A 337 -9.84 3.57 5.47
C PRO A 337 -9.54 5.07 5.57
N PHE A 338 -9.96 5.83 4.56
CA PHE A 338 -9.73 7.27 4.51
C PHE A 338 -10.52 8.00 5.59
N LEU A 339 -11.80 7.65 5.77
CA LEU A 339 -12.64 8.20 6.84
C LEU A 339 -12.04 7.89 8.21
N VAL A 340 -11.55 6.68 8.42
CA VAL A 340 -10.92 6.28 9.68
C VAL A 340 -9.65 7.08 9.93
N ILE A 341 -8.80 7.25 8.91
CA ILE A 341 -7.60 8.09 8.98
C ILE A 341 -7.99 9.54 9.30
N ALA A 342 -8.98 10.10 8.60
CA ALA A 342 -9.43 11.47 8.79
C ALA A 342 -9.98 11.69 10.21
N ILE A 343 -10.87 10.80 10.69
CA ILE A 343 -11.41 10.84 12.06
C ILE A 343 -10.29 10.69 13.07
N ALA A 344 -9.37 9.73 12.89
CA ALA A 344 -8.24 9.55 13.78
C ALA A 344 -7.36 10.80 13.86
N MET A 345 -7.14 11.50 12.73
CA MET A 345 -6.37 12.74 12.71
C MET A 345 -7.11 13.92 13.36
N VAL A 346 -8.39 14.10 13.06
CA VAL A 346 -9.22 15.17 13.64
C VAL A 346 -9.33 15.01 15.16
N VAL A 347 -9.61 13.80 15.65
CA VAL A 347 -9.73 13.52 17.08
C VAL A 347 -8.38 13.70 17.79
N ARG A 348 -7.28 13.38 17.11
CA ARG A 348 -5.95 13.42 17.70
C ARG A 348 -5.40 14.85 17.81
N GLY A 349 -5.79 15.78 16.94
CA GLY A 349 -5.45 17.20 17.06
C GLY A 349 -3.95 17.53 17.01
N GLU A 350 -3.08 16.55 16.77
CA GLU A 350 -1.63 16.74 16.64
C GLU A 350 -1.33 17.05 15.18
N THR A 351 -0.78 18.24 14.91
CA THR A 351 -0.05 18.49 13.66
C THR A 351 1.05 17.43 13.57
N LEU A 352 1.24 16.83 12.38
CA LEU A 352 2.36 15.92 12.14
C LEU A 352 3.63 16.59 12.68
N PRO A 353 4.31 16.04 13.69
CA PRO A 353 5.55 16.62 14.17
C PRO A 353 6.53 16.55 13.00
N SER A 354 6.85 17.68 12.39
CA SER A 354 8.05 17.79 11.57
C SER A 354 9.21 17.56 12.53
N ARG A 355 9.67 16.30 12.60
CA ARG A 355 10.76 15.91 13.48
C ARG A 355 11.99 16.74 13.10
N GLY A 356 12.36 17.68 13.96
CA GLY A 356 13.70 18.27 14.01
C GLY A 356 14.25 18.82 12.69
N SER A 357 13.41 19.25 11.74
CA SER A 357 13.91 20.03 10.60
C SER A 357 14.22 21.44 11.10
N ILE A 358 15.38 21.60 11.76
CA ILE A 358 15.93 22.89 12.18
C ILE A 358 16.23 23.77 10.96
N THR A 359 16.20 23.18 9.77
CA THR A 359 16.41 23.84 8.50
C THR A 359 15.31 23.38 7.57
N ALA A 360 14.18 24.10 7.54
CA ALA A 360 13.53 24.32 6.26
C ALA A 360 14.54 25.14 5.46
N GLU A 361 15.48 24.45 4.80
CA GLU A 361 16.41 25.11 3.90
C GLU A 361 15.52 25.82 2.90
N ARG A 362 15.56 27.17 2.90
CA ARG A 362 14.89 27.93 1.86
C ARG A 362 15.42 27.34 0.57
N LEU A 363 14.54 26.72 -0.20
CA LEU A 363 14.89 26.30 -1.54
C LEU A 363 15.49 27.54 -2.20
N PRO A 364 16.73 27.47 -2.72
CA PRO A 364 17.31 28.61 -3.40
C PRO A 364 16.29 29.11 -4.42
N GLU A 365 16.19 30.44 -4.58
CA GLU A 365 15.28 31.02 -5.57
C GLU A 365 15.40 30.22 -6.86
N ALA A 366 14.26 29.72 -7.35
CA ALA A 366 14.22 28.97 -8.59
C ALA A 366 14.75 29.91 -9.68
N TYR A 367 16.03 29.77 -10.00
CA TYR A 367 16.67 30.54 -11.04
C TYR A 367 15.99 30.14 -12.34
N ALA A 368 15.03 30.97 -12.79
CA ALA A 368 14.45 30.84 -14.10
C ALA A 368 15.55 31.23 -15.08
N PRO A 369 16.17 30.27 -15.79
CA PRO A 369 17.21 30.63 -16.73
C PRO A 369 16.61 31.55 -17.81
N PRO A 370 17.35 32.58 -18.25
CA PRO A 370 16.82 33.55 -19.19
C PRO A 370 16.32 32.86 -20.45
N ILE A 371 15.12 33.24 -20.90
CA ILE A 371 14.47 32.66 -22.09
C ILE A 371 15.28 33.08 -23.32
N THR A 372 16.20 32.23 -23.75
CA THR A 372 16.97 32.43 -24.99
C THR A 372 16.13 32.04 -26.20
N ARG A 373 16.30 32.74 -27.33
CA ARG A 373 15.58 32.44 -28.59
C ARG A 373 15.67 30.98 -29.01
N TRP A 374 16.83 30.34 -28.82
CA TRP A 374 17.05 28.91 -29.08
C TRP A 374 16.16 27.99 -28.24
N ARG A 375 15.98 28.31 -26.95
CA ARG A 375 15.11 27.52 -26.07
C ARG A 375 13.65 27.66 -26.45
N LEU A 376 13.24 28.87 -26.84
CA LEU A 376 11.88 29.11 -27.33
C LEU A 376 11.60 28.32 -28.61
N SER A 377 12.55 28.29 -29.55
CA SER A 377 12.44 27.45 -30.76
C SER A 377 12.46 25.96 -30.45
N ALA A 378 13.26 25.51 -29.48
CA ALA A 378 13.30 24.12 -29.06
C ALA A 378 11.96 23.67 -28.41
N TYR A 379 11.36 24.52 -27.56
CA TYR A 379 10.04 24.26 -27.00
C TYR A 379 8.95 24.27 -28.08
N GLY A 380 9.01 25.23 -29.01
CA GLY A 380 8.10 25.27 -30.17
C GLY A 380 8.18 24.02 -31.03
N LEU A 381 9.41 23.57 -31.34
CA LEU A 381 9.64 22.32 -32.08
C LEU A 381 9.08 21.11 -31.32
N LEU A 382 9.30 21.02 -30.01
CA LEU A 382 8.75 19.96 -29.17
C LEU A 382 7.23 19.90 -29.24
N VAL A 383 6.55 21.05 -29.15
CA VAL A 383 5.08 21.14 -29.25
C VAL A 383 4.61 20.72 -30.64
N ILE A 384 5.30 21.14 -31.70
CA ILE A 384 4.97 20.76 -33.08
C ILE A 384 5.13 19.24 -33.27
N VAL A 385 6.25 18.67 -32.82
CA VAL A 385 6.49 17.22 -32.89
C VAL A 385 5.44 16.45 -32.09
N ALA A 386 5.13 16.89 -30.87
CA ALA A 386 4.09 16.31 -30.03
C ALA A 386 2.72 16.32 -30.72
N THR A 387 2.36 17.45 -31.35
CA THR A 387 1.11 17.60 -32.09
C THR A 387 1.08 16.70 -33.32
N TRP A 388 2.18 16.64 -34.08
CA TRP A 388 2.30 15.80 -35.25
C TRP A 388 2.17 14.31 -34.90
N VAL A 389 2.87 13.84 -33.86
CA VAL A 389 2.75 12.47 -33.35
C VAL A 389 1.31 12.17 -32.94
N THR A 390 0.63 13.11 -32.28
CA THR A 390 -0.76 12.90 -31.83
C THR A 390 -1.76 12.79 -32.98
N ILE A 391 -1.49 13.43 -34.13
CA ILE A 391 -2.39 13.40 -35.29
C ILE A 391 -2.07 12.20 -36.19
N PHE A 392 -0.80 11.98 -36.51
CA PHE A 392 -0.39 11.11 -37.61
C PHE A 392 0.21 9.75 -37.18
N ALA A 393 0.60 9.56 -35.91
CA ALA A 393 1.24 8.32 -35.50
C ALA A 393 0.25 7.14 -35.36
N PRO A 394 0.72 5.88 -35.41
CA PRO A 394 -0.10 4.70 -35.11
C PRO A 394 -0.77 4.78 -33.72
N PHE A 395 -1.88 4.06 -33.54
CA PHE A 395 -2.68 4.11 -32.30
C PHE A 395 -1.85 3.94 -31.02
N GLN A 396 -0.90 3.01 -31.00
CA GLN A 396 -0.06 2.75 -29.82
C GLN A 396 0.81 3.96 -29.42
N PHE A 397 1.42 4.64 -30.40
CA PHE A 397 2.22 5.85 -30.16
C PHE A 397 1.36 7.04 -29.74
N ARG A 398 0.18 7.20 -30.36
CA ARG A 398 -0.79 8.24 -29.96
C ARG A 398 -1.27 8.04 -28.53
N ALA A 399 -1.64 6.81 -28.16
CA ALA A 399 -2.07 6.46 -26.82
C ALA A 399 -0.95 6.65 -25.78
N GLY A 400 0.27 6.22 -26.09
CA GLY A 400 1.45 6.45 -25.23
C GLY A 400 1.75 7.94 -25.02
N MET A 401 1.63 8.75 -26.07
CA MET A 401 1.78 10.20 -26.00
C MET A 401 0.70 10.85 -25.14
N GLN A 402 -0.57 10.48 -25.34
CA GLN A 402 -1.70 10.96 -24.52
C GLN A 402 -1.51 10.64 -23.03
N ASN A 403 -1.14 9.39 -22.69
CA ASN A 403 -0.85 8.99 -21.32
C ASN A 403 0.32 9.78 -20.72
N SER A 404 1.36 10.04 -21.52
CA SER A 404 2.51 10.84 -21.09
C SER A 404 2.13 12.31 -20.84
N MET A 405 1.31 12.91 -21.72
CA MET A 405 0.82 14.27 -21.54
C MET A 405 -0.05 14.43 -20.29
N ILE A 406 -0.94 13.46 -20.03
CA ILE A 406 -1.73 13.42 -18.79
C ILE A 406 -0.79 13.32 -17.57
N GLY A 407 0.22 12.45 -17.63
CA GLY A 407 1.25 12.34 -16.59
C GLY A 407 2.03 13.63 -16.36
N VAL A 408 2.40 14.34 -17.43
CA VAL A 408 3.06 15.65 -17.35
C VAL A 408 2.17 16.70 -16.70
N LEU A 409 0.87 16.75 -17.04
CA LEU A 409 -0.08 17.66 -16.41
C LEU A 409 -0.18 17.40 -14.90
N PHE A 410 -0.23 16.13 -14.48
CA PHE A 410 -0.20 15.78 -13.07
C PHE A 410 1.12 16.17 -12.40
N ALA A 411 2.26 15.92 -13.05
CA ALA A 411 3.57 16.29 -12.53
C ALA A 411 3.70 17.80 -12.37
N LEU A 412 3.27 18.60 -13.36
CA LEU A 412 3.26 20.06 -13.29
C LEU A 412 2.34 20.56 -12.16
N SER A 413 1.14 20.00 -12.03
CA SER A 413 0.23 20.33 -10.92
C SER A 413 0.87 20.05 -9.57
N LEU A 414 1.57 18.91 -9.43
CA LEU A 414 2.27 18.56 -8.21
C LEU A 414 3.45 19.51 -7.94
N VAL A 415 4.25 19.86 -8.95
CA VAL A 415 5.38 20.81 -8.82
C VAL A 415 4.90 22.19 -8.39
N VAL A 416 3.76 22.67 -8.91
CA VAL A 416 3.17 23.95 -8.49
C VAL A 416 2.77 23.89 -7.02
N VAL A 417 1.99 22.88 -6.61
CA VAL A 417 1.51 22.81 -5.22
C VAL A 417 2.67 22.56 -4.25
N THR A 418 3.57 21.63 -4.56
CA THR A 418 4.73 21.36 -3.72
C THR A 418 5.72 22.53 -3.70
N GLY A 419 5.92 23.22 -4.81
CA GLY A 419 6.83 24.36 -4.93
C GLY A 419 6.34 25.62 -4.22
N TYR A 420 5.05 25.95 -4.32
CA TYR A 420 4.49 27.15 -3.70
C TYR A 420 3.98 26.93 -2.27
N VAL A 421 3.39 25.76 -1.97
CA VAL A 421 2.79 25.46 -0.65
C VAL A 421 3.77 24.70 0.24
N GLY A 422 4.79 24.06 -0.32
CA GLY A 422 5.72 23.20 0.43
C GLY A 422 5.09 21.88 0.87
N GLN A 423 3.94 21.49 0.33
CA GLN A 423 3.18 20.29 0.70
C GLN A 423 2.83 19.43 -0.51
N ILE A 424 2.86 18.10 -0.37
CA ILE A 424 2.28 17.18 -1.37
C ILE A 424 0.79 17.01 -1.09
N SER A 425 -0.04 17.22 -2.10
CA SER A 425 -1.47 16.91 -2.05
C SER A 425 -1.80 15.83 -3.08
N LEU A 426 -2.20 14.65 -2.61
CA LEU A 426 -2.72 13.57 -3.47
C LEU A 426 -4.15 13.85 -3.96
N MET A 427 -4.80 14.89 -3.43
CA MET A 427 -6.17 15.29 -3.79
C MET A 427 -6.30 15.64 -5.28
N GLN A 428 -5.21 16.07 -5.92
CA GLN A 428 -5.17 16.40 -7.35
C GLN A 428 -5.65 15.25 -8.23
N MET A 429 -5.25 14.01 -7.92
CA MET A 429 -5.67 12.82 -8.67
C MET A 429 -7.16 12.54 -8.48
N ALA A 430 -7.66 12.72 -7.25
CA ALA A 430 -9.08 12.53 -6.95
C ALA A 430 -9.94 13.57 -7.68
N LEU A 431 -9.55 14.86 -7.64
CA LEU A 431 -10.24 15.93 -8.37
C LEU A 431 -10.23 15.67 -9.87
N ALA A 432 -9.09 15.27 -10.44
CA ALA A 432 -9.00 14.92 -11.85
C ALA A 432 -9.91 13.73 -12.21
N GLY A 433 -10.01 12.73 -11.35
CA GLY A 433 -10.93 11.62 -11.51
C GLY A 433 -12.40 12.05 -11.48
N VAL A 434 -12.78 12.92 -10.53
CA VAL A 434 -14.13 13.50 -10.45
C VAL A 434 -14.46 14.31 -11.71
N SER A 435 -13.51 15.12 -12.19
CA SER A 435 -13.67 15.89 -13.43
C SER A 435 -13.80 14.97 -14.66
N ALA A 436 -12.97 13.93 -14.77
CA ALA A 436 -13.05 12.97 -15.88
C ALA A 436 -14.39 12.21 -15.89
N PHE A 437 -14.86 11.79 -14.70
CA PHE A 437 -16.16 11.13 -14.56
C PHE A 437 -17.30 12.06 -14.93
N ALA A 438 -17.29 13.30 -14.42
CA ALA A 438 -18.29 14.32 -14.75
C ALA A 438 -18.36 14.57 -16.26
N VAL A 439 -17.22 14.77 -16.93
CA VAL A 439 -17.17 14.97 -18.39
C VAL A 439 -17.69 13.74 -19.13
N GLY A 440 -17.36 12.53 -18.66
CA GLY A 440 -17.87 11.27 -19.23
C GLY A 440 -19.39 11.19 -19.15
N THR A 441 -19.96 11.37 -17.96
CA THR A 441 -21.42 11.31 -17.72
C THR A 441 -22.16 12.42 -18.48
N PHE A 442 -21.71 13.67 -18.37
CA PHE A 442 -22.38 14.79 -19.06
C PHE A 442 -22.24 14.72 -20.59
N GLY A 443 -21.13 14.18 -21.08
CA GLY A 443 -20.91 14.00 -22.51
C GLY A 443 -21.71 12.85 -23.12
N THR A 444 -21.85 11.72 -22.39
CA THR A 444 -22.51 10.50 -22.91
C THR A 444 -24.00 10.43 -22.59
N ASP A 445 -24.39 10.73 -21.35
CA ASP A 445 -25.79 10.58 -20.90
C ASP A 445 -26.62 11.84 -21.21
N VAL A 446 -26.00 13.03 -21.10
CA VAL A 446 -26.69 14.32 -21.31
C VAL A 446 -26.43 14.89 -22.72
N GLY A 447 -25.46 14.33 -23.45
CA GLY A 447 -25.14 14.75 -24.83
C GLY A 447 -24.56 16.15 -24.94
N LEU A 448 -24.00 16.70 -23.85
CA LEU A 448 -23.42 18.04 -23.86
C LEU A 448 -22.12 18.05 -24.68
N PRO A 449 -21.91 19.05 -25.56
CA PRO A 449 -20.68 19.17 -26.32
C PRO A 449 -19.49 19.39 -25.36
N LEU A 450 -18.33 18.82 -25.72
CA LEU A 450 -17.11 18.79 -24.90
C LEU A 450 -16.69 20.17 -24.34
N VAL A 451 -16.96 21.24 -25.09
CA VAL A 451 -16.60 22.61 -24.72
C VAL A 451 -17.44 23.12 -23.54
N LEU A 452 -18.68 22.64 -23.39
CA LEU A 452 -19.56 22.97 -22.26
C LEU A 452 -19.31 22.08 -21.05
N THR A 453 -18.79 20.86 -21.24
CA THR A 453 -18.47 19.96 -20.13
C THR A 453 -17.09 20.21 -19.51
N CYS A 454 -16.17 20.87 -20.22
CA CYS A 454 -14.83 21.22 -19.75
C CYS A 454 -14.69 22.65 -19.17
N ARG A 455 -15.77 23.44 -19.13
CA ARG A 455 -15.82 24.76 -18.47
C ARG A 455 -16.28 24.60 -17.03
#